data_AF-A0A1Y2CG86-F1
#
_entry.id   AF-A0A1Y2CG86-F1
#
_cell.length_a   1.000
_cell.length_b   1.000
_cell.length_c   1.000
_cell.angle_alpha   90.00
_cell.angle_beta   90.00
_cell.angle_gamma   90.00
#
_symmetry.space_group_name_H-M   'P 1'
#
loop_
_entity.id
_entity.type
_entity.pdbx_description
1 polymer ?
#
loop_
_entity_poly.entity_id
_entity_poly.type
_entity_poly.pdbx_seq_one_letter_code
_entity_poly.pdbx_strand_id
1 'polypeptide(L)'
;MLSRLFSSSATVTSTIRRHSIIATASYTSAASAPNGSSYPTSSTSTATSSTSLSTDSSKPLEIPTPPGSEDCCMSGCAHCVWDMYNEEVEKYNAAAVERGLPLVDPDAIDPSVQAFRDMEREKLEREEANKKK
;
A
#
# COMPACT_ATOMS: atom_id res chain seq x y z
N MET A 1 -24.10 -33.36 -55.76
CA MET A 1 -22.92 -34.27 -55.75
C MET A 1 -22.17 -33.98 -54.46
N LEU A 2 -22.51 -34.70 -53.39
CA LEU A 2 -21.82 -35.91 -52.91
C LEU A 2 -20.53 -35.58 -52.14
N SER A 3 -20.66 -35.69 -50.82
CA SER A 3 -19.71 -36.32 -49.89
C SER A 3 -18.32 -35.65 -49.75
N ARG A 4 -17.76 -35.50 -48.55
CA ARG A 4 -17.43 -36.59 -47.61
C ARG A 4 -17.34 -36.09 -46.16
N LEU A 5 -17.80 -36.97 -45.28
CA LEU A 5 -17.61 -37.03 -43.84
C LEU A 5 -16.12 -37.13 -43.49
N PHE A 6 -15.72 -36.66 -42.30
CA PHE A 6 -14.77 -37.27 -41.34
C PHE A 6 -14.65 -36.30 -40.14
N SER A 7 -15.34 -36.54 -39.02
CA SER A 7 -14.95 -37.40 -37.89
C SER A 7 -13.59 -37.05 -37.28
N SER A 8 -13.61 -36.46 -36.08
CA SER A 8 -13.09 -37.13 -34.87
C SER A 8 -13.20 -36.21 -33.65
N SER A 9 -14.07 -36.59 -32.72
CA SER A 9 -14.04 -36.10 -31.33
C SER A 9 -12.81 -36.68 -30.62
N ALA A 10 -12.09 -35.86 -29.87
CA ALA A 10 -11.12 -36.32 -28.90
C ALA A 10 -11.35 -35.57 -27.58
N THR A 11 -12.16 -36.15 -26.71
CA THR A 11 -12.30 -35.71 -25.32
C THR A 11 -11.08 -36.22 -24.56
N VAL A 12 -10.18 -35.30 -24.20
CA VAL A 12 -9.00 -35.61 -23.39
C VAL A 12 -9.45 -35.69 -21.93
N THR A 13 -9.73 -36.90 -21.46
CA THR A 13 -9.98 -37.16 -20.03
C THR A 13 -8.63 -37.17 -19.30
N SER A 14 -8.23 -36.02 -18.77
CA SER A 14 -7.02 -35.90 -17.96
C SER A 14 -7.28 -36.47 -16.56
N THR A 15 -6.75 -37.66 -16.29
CA THR A 15 -6.79 -38.28 -14.96
C THR A 15 -5.74 -37.63 -14.07
N ILE A 16 -6.19 -36.85 -13.08
CA ILE A 16 -5.31 -36.26 -12.06
C ILE A 16 -4.83 -37.39 -11.14
N ARG A 17 -3.61 -37.86 -11.38
CA ARG A 17 -2.86 -38.76 -10.49
C ARG A 17 -2.46 -37.97 -9.26
N ARG A 18 -3.09 -38.25 -8.11
CA ARG A 18 -2.71 -37.66 -6.82
C ARG A 18 -1.39 -38.28 -6.38
N HIS A 19 -0.28 -37.55 -6.50
CA HIS A 19 0.98 -37.94 -5.88
C HIS A 19 1.00 -37.50 -4.41
N SER A 20 0.96 -38.48 -3.52
CA SER A 20 1.23 -38.30 -2.09
C SER A 20 2.70 -38.00 -1.89
N ILE A 21 3.05 -36.75 -1.59
CA ILE A 21 4.42 -36.40 -1.19
C ILE A 21 4.47 -36.46 0.34
N ILE A 22 4.87 -37.61 0.87
CA ILE A 22 5.35 -37.73 2.25
C ILE A 22 6.80 -37.25 2.23
N ALA A 23 7.03 -35.99 2.57
CA ALA A 23 8.37 -35.49 2.86
C ALA A 23 8.58 -35.55 4.38
N THR A 24 9.13 -36.65 4.87
CA THR A 24 9.64 -36.73 6.24
C THR A 24 10.88 -35.85 6.34
N ALA A 25 10.72 -34.64 6.84
CA ALA A 25 11.82 -33.75 7.16
C ALA A 25 12.58 -34.30 8.37
N SER A 26 13.67 -35.02 8.10
CA SER A 26 14.73 -35.25 9.07
C SER A 26 15.70 -34.07 9.00
N TYR A 27 15.55 -33.12 9.91
CA TYR A 27 16.68 -32.30 10.34
C TYR A 27 16.67 -32.25 11.87
N THR A 28 17.51 -33.07 12.47
CA THR A 28 17.99 -32.84 13.82
C THR A 28 19.40 -32.27 13.68
N SER A 29 19.64 -31.08 14.22
CA SER A 29 20.85 -30.79 14.98
C SER A 29 20.73 -29.45 15.72
N ALA A 30 21.22 -29.51 16.95
CA ALA A 30 21.08 -28.55 18.03
C ALA A 30 21.65 -27.15 17.75
N ALA A 31 20.99 -26.13 18.31
CA ALA A 31 21.64 -24.88 18.70
C ALA A 31 21.26 -24.55 20.15
N SER A 32 22.30 -24.41 20.95
CA SER A 32 22.32 -24.19 22.38
C SER A 32 22.08 -22.73 22.73
N ALA A 33 21.49 -22.55 23.92
CA ALA A 33 21.44 -21.36 24.78
C ALA A 33 20.41 -20.24 24.46
N PRO A 34 19.58 -19.85 25.45
CA PRO A 34 18.68 -18.72 25.38
C PRO A 34 19.46 -17.43 25.66
N ASN A 35 19.73 -16.64 24.63
CA ASN A 35 20.07 -15.25 24.85
C ASN A 35 18.76 -14.52 25.13
N GLY A 36 18.53 -14.25 26.42
CA GLY A 36 17.41 -13.46 26.89
C GLY A 36 17.31 -12.16 26.11
N SER A 37 16.25 -12.03 25.32
CA SER A 37 15.82 -10.76 24.79
C SER A 37 15.20 -9.99 25.96
N SER A 38 16.06 -9.33 26.72
CA SER A 38 15.66 -8.23 27.58
C SER A 38 15.15 -7.12 26.67
N TYR A 39 13.84 -7.10 26.42
CA TYR A 39 13.16 -5.90 25.98
C TYR A 39 13.56 -4.78 26.94
N PRO A 40 14.13 -3.65 26.47
CA PRO A 40 14.39 -2.54 27.37
C PRO A 40 13.06 -2.08 27.95
N THR A 41 12.96 -2.21 29.27
CA THR A 41 11.86 -1.69 30.07
C THR A 41 11.79 -0.19 29.85
N SER A 42 10.58 0.26 29.47
CA SER A 42 10.22 1.65 29.25
C SER A 42 10.82 2.55 30.32
N SER A 43 11.81 3.35 29.92
CA SER A 43 12.36 4.41 30.75
C SER A 43 11.37 5.56 30.75
N THR A 44 10.99 5.92 31.96
CA THR A 44 10.20 7.07 32.39
C THR A 44 10.47 8.32 31.56
N SER A 45 9.38 8.90 31.08
CA SER A 45 9.29 10.23 30.49
C SER A 45 10.04 11.27 31.32
N THR A 46 11.06 11.88 30.74
CA THR A 46 11.50 13.23 31.10
C THR A 46 11.26 14.12 29.89
N ALA A 47 10.10 14.74 29.91
CA ALA A 47 9.74 15.84 29.03
C ALA A 47 10.65 17.03 29.33
N THR A 48 11.68 17.26 28.52
CA THR A 48 12.22 18.61 28.28
C THR A 48 12.98 18.63 26.98
N SER A 49 12.31 19.04 25.91
CA SER A 49 12.95 19.71 24.77
C SER A 49 11.93 20.68 24.22
N SER A 50 11.82 21.78 24.95
CA SER A 50 11.11 22.99 24.56
C SER A 50 11.85 23.61 23.38
N THR A 51 11.69 23.06 22.18
CA THR A 51 11.97 23.83 20.96
C THR A 51 10.76 24.71 20.76
N SER A 52 10.88 25.96 21.18
CA SER A 52 9.92 27.03 20.91
C SER A 52 9.61 27.05 19.40
N LEU A 53 8.44 26.50 19.02
CA LEU A 53 7.85 26.67 17.71
C LEU A 53 7.57 28.16 17.52
N SER A 54 8.53 28.85 16.94
CA SER A 54 8.28 30.11 16.28
C SER A 54 7.66 29.74 14.94
N THR A 55 6.33 29.74 14.86
CA THR A 55 5.61 29.70 13.59
C THR A 55 5.87 31.02 12.88
N ASP A 56 7.03 31.10 12.23
CA ASP A 56 7.31 32.09 11.21
C ASP A 56 6.36 31.81 10.04
N SER A 57 5.16 32.37 10.11
CA SER A 57 4.13 32.29 9.06
C SER A 57 4.57 32.92 7.73
N SER A 58 5.80 33.42 7.64
CA SER A 58 6.39 34.01 6.44
C SER A 58 6.97 32.98 5.48
N LYS A 59 7.32 31.75 5.90
CA LYS A 59 7.83 30.74 4.96
C LYS A 59 6.69 30.22 4.07
N PRO A 60 6.87 30.17 2.72
CA PRO A 60 5.94 29.47 1.84
C PRO A 60 5.75 28.02 2.28
N LEU A 61 4.49 27.57 2.35
CA LEU A 61 4.20 26.15 2.53
C LEU A 61 4.57 25.41 1.26
N GLU A 62 5.45 24.43 1.39
CA GLU A 62 5.89 23.56 0.29
C GLU A 62 5.12 22.25 0.36
N ILE A 63 4.63 21.79 -0.79
CA ILE A 63 3.96 20.48 -0.92
C ILE A 63 5.04 19.40 -0.75
N PRO A 64 4.84 18.40 0.12
CA PRO A 64 5.79 17.31 0.28
C PRO A 64 5.89 16.51 -1.02
N THR A 65 7.10 16.08 -1.35
CA THR A 65 7.36 15.27 -2.55
C THR A 65 7.25 13.79 -2.19
N PRO A 66 6.49 12.98 -2.96
CA PRO A 66 6.39 11.56 -2.68
C PRO A 66 7.76 10.86 -2.86
N PRO A 67 8.07 9.85 -2.04
CA PRO A 67 9.29 9.07 -2.19
C PRO A 67 9.29 8.25 -3.48
N GLY A 68 10.50 7.95 -3.97
CA GLY A 68 10.70 7.07 -5.12
C GLY A 68 10.35 5.62 -4.79
N SER A 69 10.15 4.81 -5.83
CA SER A 69 9.88 3.37 -5.66
C SER A 69 11.03 2.62 -4.99
N GLU A 70 12.25 3.11 -5.23
CA GLU A 70 13.54 2.64 -4.75
C GLU A 70 13.82 3.03 -3.29
N ASP A 71 13.14 4.05 -2.77
CA ASP A 71 13.23 4.44 -1.35
C ASP A 71 12.43 3.48 -0.46
N CYS A 72 11.52 2.71 -1.06
CA CYS A 72 10.81 1.66 -0.38
C CYS A 72 11.74 0.47 -0.12
N CYS A 73 12.07 0.23 1.15
CA CYS A 73 12.90 -0.86 1.63
C CYS A 73 12.39 -2.28 1.25
N MET A 74 11.11 -2.44 0.90
CA MET A 74 10.43 -3.71 0.50
C MET A 74 10.56 -4.90 1.47
N SER A 75 11.32 -4.78 2.57
CA SER A 75 11.58 -5.85 3.55
C SER A 75 10.97 -5.58 4.92
N GLY A 76 10.13 -4.55 5.07
CA GLY A 76 9.49 -4.19 6.34
C GLY A 76 10.45 -3.52 7.32
N CYS A 77 10.98 -2.35 6.93
CA CYS A 77 11.80 -1.51 7.80
C CYS A 77 10.98 -0.95 8.99
N ALA A 78 11.64 -0.61 10.11
CA ALA A 78 10.99 -0.08 11.31
C ALA A 78 10.29 1.28 11.12
N HIS A 79 10.75 2.06 10.14
CA HIS A 79 10.12 3.29 9.69
C HIS A 79 9.90 3.21 8.18
N CYS A 80 8.64 3.27 7.76
CA CYS A 80 8.29 3.27 6.34
C CYS A 80 8.45 4.69 5.77
N VAL A 81 9.06 4.80 4.59
CA VAL A 81 9.19 6.10 3.90
C VAL A 81 7.82 6.69 3.53
N TRP A 82 6.84 5.84 3.22
CA TRP A 82 5.47 6.26 2.94
C TRP A 82 4.75 6.78 4.19
N ASP A 83 5.05 6.23 5.37
CA ASP A 83 4.47 6.74 6.62
C ASP A 83 5.02 8.14 6.92
N MET A 84 6.34 8.34 6.77
CA MET A 84 6.95 9.67 6.92
C MET A 84 6.37 10.69 5.93
N TYR A 85 6.19 10.29 4.67
CA TYR A 85 5.53 11.13 3.66
C TYR A 85 4.10 11.48 4.06
N ASN A 86 3.31 10.51 4.53
CA ASN A 86 1.93 10.76 4.96
C ASN A 86 1.87 11.73 6.14
N GLU A 87 2.78 11.61 7.12
CA GLU A 87 2.89 12.58 8.22
C GLU A 87 3.22 13.99 7.73
N GLU A 88 4.07 14.14 6.71
CA GLU A 88 4.36 15.43 6.09
C GLU A 88 3.16 16.01 5.34
N VAL A 89 2.41 15.16 4.63
CA VAL A 89 1.14 15.54 3.98
C VAL A 89 0.10 16.00 5.01
N GLU A 90 -0.03 15.31 6.13
CA GLU A 90 -0.93 15.71 7.22
C GLU A 90 -0.56 17.08 7.79
N LYS A 91 0.74 17.33 8.04
CA LYS A 91 1.24 18.63 8.50
C LYS A 91 0.98 19.73 7.47
N TYR A 92 1.24 19.44 6.19
CA TYR A 92 0.94 20.36 5.10
C TYR A 92 -0.56 20.66 5.04
N ASN A 93 -1.42 19.65 5.08
CA ASN A 93 -2.87 19.80 5.00
C ASN A 93 -3.42 20.63 6.17
N ALA A 94 -2.95 20.39 7.39
CA ALA A 94 -3.33 21.20 8.55
C ALA A 94 -2.99 22.70 8.32
N ALA A 95 -1.77 22.97 7.84
CA ALA A 95 -1.32 24.32 7.54
C ALA A 95 -2.00 24.93 6.29
N ALA A 96 -2.42 24.10 5.34
CA ALA A 96 -3.12 24.47 4.12
C ALA A 96 -4.57 24.87 4.40
N VAL A 97 -5.27 24.15 5.29
CA VAL A 97 -6.62 24.52 5.76
C VAL A 97 -6.62 25.93 6.33
N GLU A 98 -5.66 26.26 7.20
CA GLU A 98 -5.54 27.60 7.80
C GLU A 98 -5.31 28.70 6.76
N ARG A 99 -4.66 28.37 5.65
CA ARG A 99 -4.32 29.30 4.56
C ARG A 99 -5.29 29.26 3.37
N GLY A 100 -6.32 28.42 3.41
CA GLY A 100 -7.24 28.22 2.29
C GLY A 100 -6.58 27.64 1.03
N LEU A 101 -5.51 26.85 1.20
CA LEU A 101 -4.81 26.16 0.12
C LEU A 101 -5.43 24.79 -0.16
N PRO A 102 -5.27 24.24 -1.38
CA PRO A 102 -5.77 22.91 -1.72
C PRO A 102 -5.11 21.83 -0.86
N LEU A 103 -5.93 20.87 -0.42
CA LEU A 103 -5.48 19.69 0.32
C LEU A 103 -4.91 18.65 -0.63
N VAL A 104 -3.89 17.95 -0.16
CA VAL A 104 -3.26 16.82 -0.85
C VAL A 104 -3.83 15.53 -0.27
N ASP A 105 -4.40 14.69 -1.13
CA ASP A 105 -4.79 13.33 -0.77
C ASP A 105 -3.63 12.38 -1.12
N PRO A 106 -2.97 11.74 -0.13
CA PRO A 106 -1.85 10.84 -0.40
C PRO A 106 -2.25 9.63 -1.24
N ASP A 107 -3.52 9.20 -1.19
CA ASP A 107 -4.01 8.05 -1.95
C ASP A 107 -4.27 8.39 -3.43
N ALA A 108 -4.34 9.68 -3.78
CA ALA A 108 -4.52 10.11 -5.17
C ALA A 108 -3.26 9.93 -6.04
N ILE A 109 -2.13 9.56 -5.44
CA ILE A 109 -0.85 9.39 -6.13
C ILE A 109 -0.81 8.06 -6.88
N ASP A 110 -1.55 7.05 -6.41
CA ASP A 110 -1.60 5.75 -7.10
C ASP A 110 -2.48 5.86 -8.36
N PRO A 111 -1.92 5.68 -9.57
CA PRO A 111 -2.66 5.79 -10.82
C PRO A 111 -3.81 4.77 -10.92
N SER A 112 -3.70 3.63 -10.25
CA SER A 112 -4.76 2.62 -10.24
C SER A 112 -5.95 3.06 -9.37
N VAL A 113 -5.68 3.59 -8.17
CA VAL A 113 -6.71 4.15 -7.27
C VAL A 113 -7.42 5.33 -7.93
N GLN A 114 -6.66 6.22 -8.57
CA GLN A 114 -7.22 7.34 -9.31
C GLN A 114 -8.16 6.87 -10.43
N ALA A 115 -7.77 5.85 -11.20
CA ALA A 115 -8.61 5.29 -12.26
C ALA A 115 -9.94 4.72 -11.72
N PHE A 116 -9.92 4.06 -10.56
CA PHE A 116 -11.15 3.58 -9.93
C PHE A 116 -12.07 4.72 -9.51
N ARG A 117 -11.53 5.78 -8.88
CA ARG A 117 -12.29 6.97 -8.47
C ARG A 117 -12.89 7.71 -9.67
N ASP A 118 -12.17 7.75 -10.81
CA ASP A 118 -12.66 8.40 -12.02
C ASP A 118 -13.78 7.60 -12.71
N MET A 119 -13.70 6.26 -12.75
CA MET A 119 -14.80 5.42 -13.24
C MET A 119 -16.06 5.55 -12.38
N GLU A 120 -15.92 5.65 -11.05
CA GLU A 120 -17.03 5.90 -10.14
C GLU A 120 -17.69 7.26 -10.42
N ARG A 121 -16.89 8.30 -10.65
CA ARG A 121 -17.38 9.63 -11.04
C ARG A 121 -18.17 9.58 -12.36
N GLU A 122 -17.65 8.90 -13.39
CA GLU A 122 -18.33 8.78 -14.69
C GLU A 122 -19.67 8.04 -14.57
N LYS A 123 -19.71 6.97 -13.76
CA LYS A 123 -20.95 6.21 -13.54
C LYS A 123 -22.03 7.10 -12.94
N LEU A 124 -21.69 7.90 -11.93
CA LEU A 124 -22.62 8.84 -11.30
C LEU A 124 -23.12 9.89 -12.29
N GLU A 125 -22.23 10.46 -13.11
CA GLU A 125 -22.59 11.43 -14.13
C GLU A 125 -23.55 10.84 -15.18
N ARG A 126 -23.33 9.60 -15.60
CA ARG A 126 -24.23 8.89 -16.52
C ARG A 126 -25.60 8.62 -15.91
N GLU A 127 -25.65 8.26 -14.63
CA GLU A 127 -26.91 8.08 -13.89
C GLU A 127 -27.67 9.41 -13.72
N GLU A 128 -26.97 10.50 -13.40
CA GLU A 128 -27.55 11.84 -13.32
C GLU A 128 -28.07 12.34 -14.67
N ALA A 129 -27.33 12.08 -15.76
CA ALA A 129 -27.76 12.43 -17.11
C ALA A 129 -28.97 11.61 -17.56
N ASN A 130 -29.05 10.33 -17.18
CA ASN A 130 -30.21 9.50 -17.46
C ASN A 130 -31.44 9.94 -16.65
N LYS A 131 -31.26 10.38 -15.40
CA LYS A 131 -32.34 10.92 -14.56
C LYS A 131 -32.92 12.25 -15.09
N LYS A 132 -32.15 13.00 -15.89
CA LYS A 132 -32.59 14.26 -16.50
C LYS A 132 -33.33 14.07 -17.85
N LYS A 133 -33.39 12.84 -18.37
CA LYS A 133 -34.17 12.48 -19.57
C LYS A 133 -35.55 11.97 -19.19
#